data_AF-A0A1V5GUW1-F1
#
_entry.id   AF-A0A1V5GUW1-F1
#
_cell.length_a   1.000
_cell.length_b   1.000
_cell.length_c   1.000
_cell.angle_alpha   90.00
_cell.angle_beta   90.00
_cell.angle_gamma   90.00
#
_symmetry.space_group_name_H-M   'P 1'
#
loop_
_entity.id
_entity.type
_entity.pdbx_description
1 polymer ?
#
loop_
_entity_poly.entity_id
_entity_poly.type
_entity_poly.pdbx_seq_one_letter_code
_entity_poly.pdbx_strand_id
1 'polypeptide(L)' 'MKEAVGINPLVTIVLLITGARLAGVIGAILAIPVYITVEAVIRILYRSRKK' A
#
# COMPACT_ATOMS: atom_id res chain seq x y z
N MET A 1 -12.95 3.96 -9.58
CA MET A 1 -11.72 3.74 -8.78
C MET A 1 -11.97 3.36 -7.32
N LYS A 2 -13.13 3.63 -6.70
CA LYS A 2 -13.42 3.19 -5.32
C LYS A 2 -13.27 1.68 -5.09
N GLU A 3 -13.37 0.85 -6.13
CA GLU A 3 -13.30 -0.62 -6.00
C GLU A 3 -12.03 -1.28 -6.58
N ALA A 4 -11.16 -0.54 -7.28
CA ALA A 4 -10.09 -1.19 -8.05
C ALA A 4 -8.95 -1.74 -7.19
N VAL A 5 -8.81 -1.27 -5.94
CA VAL A 5 -7.71 -1.67 -5.05
C VAL A 5 -8.17 -1.95 -3.60
N GLY A 6 -9.40 -1.59 -3.22
CA GLY A 6 -9.92 -1.82 -1.87
C GLY A 6 -9.19 -1.08 -0.73
N ILE A 7 -8.29 -0.13 -1.05
CA ILE A 7 -7.51 0.62 -0.08
C ILE A 7 -8.34 1.78 0.47
N ASN A 8 -8.36 1.92 1.80
CA ASN A 8 -9.00 3.06 2.45
C ASN A 8 -8.36 4.38 1.95
N PRO A 9 -9.15 5.37 1.48
CA PRO A 9 -8.63 6.64 0.96
C PRO A 9 -7.68 7.37 1.93
N LEU A 10 -7.92 7.28 3.24
CA LEU A 10 -7.03 7.88 4.24
C LEU A 10 -5.65 7.23 4.25
N VAL A 11 -5.59 5.90 4.10
CA VAL A 11 -4.33 5.15 4.02
C VAL A 11 -3.57 5.57 2.77
N THR A 12 -4.26 5.72 1.63
CA THR A 12 -3.65 6.22 0.39
C THR A 12 -3.02 7.60 0.59
N ILE A 13 -3.72 8.55 1.23
CA ILE A 13 -3.18 9.89 1.49
C ILE A 13 -1.93 9.81 2.37
N VAL A 14 -1.97 9.02 3.44
CA VAL A 14 -0.81 8.84 4.33
C VAL A 14 0.38 8.24 3.59
N LEU A 15 0.16 7.23 2.75
CA LEU A 15 1.20 6.61 1.92
C LEU A 15 1.82 7.60 0.93
N LEU A 16 0.99 8.42 0.28
CA LEU A 16 1.48 9.41 -0.68
C LEU A 16 2.31 10.49 0.01
N ILE A 17 1.85 11.02 1.15
CA ILE A 17 2.59 12.04 1.91
C ILE A 17 3.91 11.48 2.46
N THR A 18 3.88 10.26 2.99
CA THR A 18 5.08 9.62 3.54
C THR A 18 6.07 9.28 2.43
N GLY A 19 5.61 8.69 1.32
CA GLY A 19 6.44 8.45 0.14
C GLY A 19 7.02 9.73 -0.45
N ALA A 20 6.21 10.79 -0.55
CA ALA A 20 6.65 12.10 -1.02
C ALA A 20 7.75 12.70 -0.13
N ARG A 21 7.67 12.52 1.19
CA ARG A 21 8.69 13.02 2.12
C ARG A 21 10.00 12.25 2.06
N LEU A 22 9.97 10.95 1.75
CA LEU A 22 11.17 10.11 1.74
C LEU A 22 12.00 10.26 0.45
N ALA A 23 11.35 10.31 -0.71
CA ALA A 23 12.04 10.33 -2.01
C ALA A 23 11.40 11.29 -3.02
N GLY A 24 10.68 12.31 -2.55
CA GLY A 24 9.98 13.26 -3.41
C GLY A 24 8.92 12.59 -4.27
N VAL A 25 8.72 13.10 -5.48
CA VAL A 25 7.70 12.58 -6.42
C VAL A 25 7.87 11.08 -6.69
N ILE A 26 9.12 10.60 -6.79
CA ILE A 26 9.40 9.18 -7.03
C ILE A 26 8.87 8.32 -5.89
N GLY A 27 9.09 8.75 -4.64
CA GLY A 27 8.58 8.03 -3.48
C GLY A 27 7.05 8.02 -3.40
N ALA A 28 6.39 9.10 -3.83
CA ALA A 28 4.93 9.14 -3.91
C ALA A 28 4.37 8.15 -4.96
N ILE A 29 5.03 8.06 -6.13
CA ILE A 29 4.64 7.13 -7.21
C ILE A 29 4.80 5.67 -6.74
N LEU A 30 5.89 5.37 -6.04
CA LEU A 30 6.18 4.01 -5.56
C LEU A 30 5.41 3.61 -4.31
N ALA A 31 4.83 4.57 -3.57
CA ALA A 31 4.16 4.29 -2.30
C ALA A 31 3.00 3.29 -2.44
N ILE A 32 2.21 3.40 -3.50
CA ILE A 32 1.03 2.55 -3.71
C ILE A 32 1.44 1.12 -4.13
N PRO A 33 2.30 0.91 -5.15
CA PRO A 33 2.79 -0.43 -5.48
C PRO A 33 3.43 -1.15 -4.29
N VAL A 34 4.30 -0.45 -3.52
CA VAL A 34 4.98 -1.02 -2.35
C VAL A 34 3.96 -1.47 -1.30
N TYR A 35 2.96 -0.63 -1.00
CA TYR A 35 1.89 -0.98 -0.07
C TYR A 35 1.14 -2.24 -0.53
N ILE A 36 0.74 -2.32 -1.80
CA ILE A 36 0.01 -3.48 -2.34
C ILE A 36 0.85 -4.75 -2.24
N THR A 37 2.15 -4.69 -2.57
CA THR A 37 3.05 -5.82 -2.44
C THR A 37 3.15 -6.29 -0.99
N VAL A 38 3.33 -5.37 -0.04
CA VAL A 38 3.39 -5.69 1.39
C VAL A 38 2.06 -6.28 1.88
N GLU A 39 0.92 -5.70 1.49
CA GLU A 39 -0.41 -6.22 1.83
C GLU A 39 -0.60 -7.64 1.31
N ALA A 40 -0.21 -7.90 0.06
CA ALA A 40 -0.31 -9.23 -0.54
C ALA A 40 0.54 -10.26 0.20
N VAL A 41 1.80 -9.92 0.53
CA VAL A 41 2.71 -10.79 1.30
C VAL A 41 2.12 -11.09 2.68
N ILE A 42 1.67 -10.06 3.41
CA ILE A 42 1.04 -10.22 4.72
C ILE A 42 -0.18 -11.12 4.61
N ARG A 43 -1.06 -10.88 3.64
CA ARG A 43 -2.27 -11.68 3.42
C ARG A 43 -1.96 -13.15 3.15
N ILE A 44 -0.91 -13.45 2.37
CA ILE A 44 -0.46 -14.82 2.09
C ILE A 44 0.05 -15.50 3.37
N LEU A 45 0.86 -14.79 4.17
CA LEU A 45 1.41 -15.32 5.42
C LEU A 45 0.31 -15.59 6.46
N TYR A 46 -0.62 -14.65 6.65
CA TYR A 46 -1.73 -14.83 7.59
C TYR A 46 -2.70 -15.92 7.14
N ARG A 47 -2.96 -16.05 5.83
CA ARG A 47 -3.86 -17.11 5.32
C ARG A 47 -3.25 -18.50 5.51
N SER A 48 -1.93 -18.64 5.49
CA SER A 48 -1.24 -19.90 5.74
C SER A 48 -1.31 -20.38 7.20
N ARG A 49 -1.63 -19.48 8.15
CA ARG A 49 -1.78 -19.82 9.58
C ARG A 49 -3.20 -20.23 9.98
N LYS A 50 -4.17 -20.10 9.07
CA LYS A 50 -5.59 -20.40 9.32
C LYS A 50 -6.03 -21.77 8.75
N LYS A 51 -5.07 -22.67 8.53
CA LYS A 51 -5.28 -24.05 8.12
C LYS A 51 -4.95 -24.99 9.27
#